data_AF-A0AAU9W4M1-F1
#
_entry.id   AF-A0AAU9W4M1-F1
#
_cell.length_a   1.000
_cell.length_b   1.000
_cell.length_c   1.000
_cell.angle_alpha   90.00
_cell.angle_beta   90.00
_cell.angle_gamma   90.00
#
_symmetry.space_group_name_H-M   'P 1'
#
loop_
_entity.id
_entity.type
_entity.pdbx_description
1 polymer ?
#
loop_
_entity_poly.entity_id
_entity_poly.type
_entity_poly.pdbx_seq_one_letter_code
_entity_poly.pdbx_strand_id
1 'polypeptide(L)'
;MGIVQYLQVVLFVFSLTLSTEAQKKVTCQNFKFAIDDDVIHNQILEGHVFERLTVPNAIECHLKCKDDCLCVSMNYFPLSKENNCELNDANKDLEPAAMKWRQGGNYYDLVRSYTVKGGGKYAPEKHHCTNRCCRGNPCLNGGVCQEICDIHSTRFNCTCSKTYSGQRCEKMKHPRSCKDIAKNGASTSRKYDFYDSSNERFSVYCDLQSEPGFVWTLIQSLSLSKRNAFNYTGFGKNFEIDIEVNWNEFRLSLSQMQYLANHSTHLRATCNFSTDGLLYTDYARAKLAGHDIFGTWNTCQMYEYVNIRGIYCSNCTALTKQQEDVS
;
A
#
# COMPACT_ATOMS: atom_id res chain seq x y z
N MET A 1 15.23 58.03 61.11
CA MET A 1 16.20 58.39 60.05
C MET A 1 17.13 57.21 59.82
N GLY A 2 17.26 56.74 58.57
CA GLY A 2 18.08 55.56 58.21
C GLY A 2 17.27 54.53 57.43
N ILE A 3 16.66 54.92 56.30
CA ILE A 3 17.14 54.68 54.92
C ILE A 3 16.96 53.21 54.52
N VAL A 4 15.88 52.95 53.76
CA VAL A 4 15.73 51.76 52.92
C VAL A 4 16.90 51.76 51.93
N GLN A 5 17.88 50.90 52.15
CA GLN A 5 18.98 50.67 51.23
C GLN A 5 18.53 49.67 50.16
N TYR A 6 18.52 50.13 48.91
CA TYR A 6 18.30 49.41 47.66
C TYR A 6 16.84 49.18 47.23
N LEU A 7 16.27 50.20 46.56
CA LEU A 7 15.26 50.00 45.54
C LEU A 7 16.00 49.87 44.18
N GLN A 8 16.16 48.66 43.66
CA GLN A 8 16.61 48.47 42.28
C GLN A 8 15.42 48.61 41.34
N VAL A 9 15.40 49.69 40.55
CA VAL A 9 14.48 49.84 39.42
C VAL A 9 15.24 49.48 38.16
N VAL A 10 14.91 48.34 37.56
CA VAL A 10 15.42 47.95 36.24
C VAL A 10 14.38 48.36 35.20
N LEU A 11 14.71 49.37 34.40
CA LEU A 11 13.92 49.79 33.25
C LEU A 11 14.41 49.05 32.01
N PHE A 12 13.59 48.13 31.49
CA PHE A 12 13.82 47.53 30.19
C PHE A 12 13.17 48.40 29.11
N VAL A 13 13.98 48.94 28.20
CA VAL A 13 13.48 49.54 26.96
C VAL A 13 13.40 48.44 25.92
N PHE A 14 12.17 48.01 25.59
CA PHE A 14 11.94 47.11 24.47
C PHE A 14 11.84 47.94 23.19
N SER A 15 12.92 47.97 22.42
CA SER A 15 12.86 48.45 21.05
C SER A 15 12.08 47.44 20.23
N LEU A 16 10.81 47.72 19.95
CA LEU A 16 10.06 47.02 18.90
C LEU A 16 10.72 47.31 17.56
N THR A 17 11.76 46.55 17.21
CA THR A 17 12.07 46.35 15.81
C THR A 17 10.91 45.55 15.25
N LEU A 18 9.96 46.23 14.60
CA LEU A 18 9.11 45.58 13.62
C LEU A 18 10.05 45.00 12.57
N SER A 19 10.45 43.75 12.75
CA SER A 19 10.88 42.90 11.67
C SER A 19 9.68 42.84 10.73
N THR A 20 9.70 43.62 9.66
CA THR A 20 8.79 43.37 8.55
C THR A 20 9.10 41.95 8.10
N GLU A 21 8.24 40.99 8.46
CA GLU A 21 8.22 39.70 7.80
C GLU A 21 8.21 40.01 6.30
N ALA A 22 9.29 39.64 5.61
CA ALA A 22 9.31 39.68 4.17
C ALA A 22 8.08 38.90 3.72
N GLN A 23 7.10 39.58 3.12
CA GLN A 23 5.86 38.98 2.65
C GLN A 23 6.23 37.70 1.89
N LYS A 24 5.85 36.53 2.42
CA LYS A 24 5.96 35.25 1.73
C LYS A 24 5.32 35.45 0.36
N LYS A 25 6.14 35.57 -0.69
CA LYS A 25 5.66 35.82 -2.05
C LYS A 25 4.91 34.57 -2.49
N VAL A 26 3.59 34.64 -2.42
CA VAL A 26 2.69 33.57 -2.86
C VAL A 26 2.92 33.35 -4.36
N THR A 27 3.23 32.12 -4.76
CA THR A 27 3.32 31.71 -6.16
C THR A 27 1.92 31.50 -6.71
N CYS A 28 1.60 32.15 -7.84
CA CYS A 28 0.37 31.92 -8.58
C CYS A 28 0.64 30.85 -9.64
N GLN A 29 -0.16 29.79 -9.63
CA GLN A 29 -0.10 28.72 -10.60
C GLN A 29 -1.18 28.93 -11.66
N ASN A 30 -0.76 29.01 -12.92
CA ASN A 30 -1.66 29.17 -14.06
C ASN A 30 -1.65 27.88 -14.89
N PHE A 31 -2.82 27.49 -15.39
CA PHE A 31 -3.00 26.31 -16.24
C PHE A 31 -3.53 26.76 -17.60
N LYS A 32 -3.03 26.15 -18.67
CA LYS A 32 -3.54 26.30 -20.03
C LYS A 32 -4.11 24.95 -20.45
N PHE A 33 -5.26 24.98 -21.12
CA PHE A 33 -5.82 23.79 -21.74
C PHE A 33 -6.57 24.17 -23.00
N ALA A 34 -6.18 23.58 -24.12
CA ALA A 34 -6.86 23.65 -25.40
C ALA A 34 -7.01 22.24 -25.96
N ILE A 35 -8.26 21.82 -26.21
CA ILE A 35 -8.61 20.44 -26.57
C ILE A 35 -7.89 19.97 -27.84
N ASP A 36 -7.75 20.85 -28.84
CA ASP A 36 -7.21 20.48 -30.16
C ASP A 36 -5.71 20.74 -30.29
N ASP A 37 -5.16 21.69 -29.51
CA ASP A 37 -3.74 22.05 -29.60
C ASP A 37 -2.84 21.19 -28.70
N ASP A 38 -3.37 20.71 -27.57
CA ASP A 38 -2.59 20.02 -26.53
C ASP A 38 -2.74 18.48 -26.59
N VAL A 39 -3.39 17.95 -27.63
CA VAL A 39 -3.73 16.52 -27.77
C VAL A 39 -2.74 15.73 -28.62
N ILE A 40 -2.40 14.53 -28.17
CA ILE A 40 -1.77 13.50 -29.01
C ILE A 40 -2.79 12.37 -29.22
N HIS A 41 -3.34 12.31 -30.44
CA HIS A 41 -4.38 11.35 -30.78
C HIS A 41 -3.87 9.91 -30.90
N ASN A 42 -4.73 8.96 -30.51
CA ASN A 42 -4.49 7.52 -30.55
C ASN A 42 -3.21 7.09 -29.80
N GLN A 43 -2.83 7.84 -28.78
CA GLN A 43 -1.70 7.53 -27.91
C GLN A 43 -2.07 7.79 -26.45
N ILE A 44 -1.46 7.01 -25.58
CA ILE A 44 -1.61 7.11 -24.13
C ILE A 44 -0.25 6.93 -23.45
N LEU A 45 -0.17 7.36 -22.19
CA LEU A 45 0.93 7.02 -21.31
C LEU A 45 0.57 5.77 -20.50
N GLU A 46 1.28 4.67 -20.72
CA GLU A 46 1.05 3.40 -20.00
C GLU A 46 1.93 3.27 -18.76
N GLY A 47 1.46 2.54 -17.74
CA GLY A 47 2.25 2.24 -16.53
C GLY A 47 2.30 3.36 -15.48
N HIS A 48 1.82 4.56 -15.81
CA HIS A 48 1.83 5.75 -14.94
C HIS A 48 0.46 6.20 -14.44
N VAL A 49 -0.59 5.44 -14.77
CA VAL A 49 -1.96 5.77 -14.36
C VAL A 49 -2.16 5.42 -12.88
N PHE A 50 -2.33 6.42 -12.02
CA PHE A 50 -2.60 6.22 -10.60
C PHE A 50 -4.08 6.29 -10.23
N GLU A 51 -4.92 6.88 -11.09
CA GLU A 51 -6.36 7.01 -10.85
C GLU A 51 -7.16 6.87 -12.15
N ARG A 52 -8.34 6.24 -12.04
CA ARG A 52 -9.32 6.06 -13.11
C ARG A 52 -10.66 6.63 -12.69
N LEU A 53 -11.24 7.44 -13.55
CA LEU A 53 -12.48 8.17 -13.30
C LEU A 53 -13.39 8.09 -14.52
N THR A 54 -14.69 8.21 -14.27
CA THR A 54 -15.70 8.42 -15.30
C THR A 54 -16.11 9.88 -15.29
N VAL A 55 -15.91 10.58 -16.40
CA VAL A 55 -16.19 12.01 -16.57
C VAL A 55 -16.91 12.26 -17.91
N PRO A 56 -17.69 13.33 -18.07
CA PRO A 56 -18.44 13.58 -19.30
C PRO A 56 -17.59 14.03 -20.49
N ASN A 57 -16.43 14.67 -20.26
CA ASN A 57 -15.57 15.21 -21.32
C ASN A 57 -14.12 15.41 -20.86
N ALA A 58 -13.23 15.70 -21.83
CA ALA A 58 -11.80 15.95 -21.57
C ALA A 58 -11.54 17.18 -20.69
N ILE A 59 -12.40 18.21 -20.72
CA ILE A 59 -12.27 19.39 -19.85
C ILE A 59 -12.46 18.98 -18.39
N GLU A 60 -13.46 18.14 -18.11
CA GLU A 60 -13.67 17.67 -16.74
C GLU A 60 -12.53 16.75 -16.29
N CYS A 61 -11.99 15.91 -17.18
CA CYS A 61 -10.76 15.16 -16.90
C CYS A 61 -9.58 16.10 -16.55
N HIS A 62 -9.39 17.18 -17.32
CA HIS A 62 -8.39 18.19 -17.05
C HIS A 62 -8.57 18.86 -15.68
N LEU A 63 -9.81 19.18 -15.30
CA LEU A 63 -10.11 19.76 -14.00
C LEU A 63 -9.75 18.78 -12.87
N LYS A 64 -10.06 17.48 -13.01
CA LYS A 64 -9.62 16.46 -12.05
C LYS A 64 -8.10 16.41 -11.91
N CYS A 65 -7.37 16.41 -13.04
CA CYS A 65 -5.91 16.45 -13.04
C CYS A 65 -5.33 17.73 -12.40
N LYS A 66 -5.95 18.88 -12.68
CA LYS A 66 -5.55 20.17 -12.10
C LYS A 66 -5.74 20.19 -10.59
N ASP A 67 -6.82 19.59 -10.09
CA ASP A 67 -7.13 19.56 -8.66
C ASP A 67 -6.29 18.53 -7.89
N ASP A 68 -5.78 17.49 -8.57
CA ASP A 68 -4.87 16.49 -7.97
C ASP A 68 -3.39 16.83 -8.17
N CYS A 69 -2.70 17.12 -7.07
CA CYS A 69 -1.29 17.53 -7.06
C CYS A 69 -0.27 16.50 -7.58
N LEU A 70 -0.64 15.21 -7.69
CA LEU A 70 0.19 14.18 -8.33
C LEU A 70 0.07 14.21 -9.85
N CYS A 71 -1.05 14.69 -10.39
CA CYS A 71 -1.31 14.61 -11.81
C CYS A 71 -0.43 15.58 -12.62
N VAL A 72 0.18 15.06 -13.69
CA VAL A 72 1.02 15.77 -14.65
C VAL A 72 0.61 15.58 -16.10
N SER A 73 -0.13 14.52 -16.41
CA SER A 73 -0.76 14.31 -17.71
C SER A 73 -2.02 13.46 -17.53
N MET A 74 -2.82 13.31 -18.59
CA MET A 74 -4.00 12.44 -18.57
C MET A 74 -4.15 11.68 -19.89
N ASN A 75 -4.72 10.48 -19.81
CA ASN A 75 -5.28 9.80 -20.97
C ASN A 75 -6.80 9.95 -20.93
N TYR A 76 -7.41 10.25 -22.08
CA TYR A 76 -8.85 10.40 -22.20
C TYR A 76 -9.41 9.57 -23.36
N PHE A 77 -10.49 8.83 -23.10
CA PHE A 77 -11.12 7.91 -24.05
C PHE A 77 -12.55 8.37 -24.37
N PRO A 78 -12.76 9.24 -25.37
CA PRO A 78 -14.06 9.86 -25.63
C PRO A 78 -15.21 8.88 -25.91
N LEU A 79 -14.89 7.66 -26.38
CA LEU A 79 -15.89 6.65 -26.70
C LEU A 79 -16.20 5.69 -25.54
N SER A 80 -15.39 5.71 -24.47
CA SER A 80 -15.63 4.87 -23.30
C SER A 80 -16.68 5.48 -22.39
N LYS A 81 -17.61 4.66 -21.90
CA LYS A 81 -18.67 5.08 -20.96
C LYS A 81 -18.22 5.03 -19.50
N GLU A 82 -17.17 4.27 -19.20
CA GLU A 82 -16.62 4.10 -17.85
C GLU A 82 -15.10 4.22 -17.88
N ASN A 83 -14.50 4.70 -16.78
CA ASN A 83 -13.05 4.85 -16.63
C ASN A 83 -12.40 5.55 -17.83
N ASN A 84 -13.10 6.54 -18.38
CA ASN A 84 -12.70 7.22 -19.61
C ASN A 84 -11.68 8.34 -19.37
N CYS A 85 -11.35 8.65 -18.12
CA CYS A 85 -10.30 9.57 -17.71
C CYS A 85 -9.29 8.83 -16.83
N GLU A 86 -8.04 8.82 -17.26
CA GLU A 86 -6.89 8.25 -16.55
C GLU A 86 -5.93 9.38 -16.16
N LEU A 87 -5.66 9.55 -14.88
CA LEU A 87 -4.70 10.55 -14.38
C LEU A 87 -3.32 9.91 -14.23
N ASN A 88 -2.30 10.59 -14.75
CA ASN A 88 -0.92 10.08 -14.78
C ASN A 88 0.01 10.89 -13.88
N ASP A 89 0.94 10.19 -13.23
CA ASP A 89 1.97 10.77 -12.37
C ASP A 89 3.29 11.11 -13.10
N ALA A 90 3.33 10.84 -14.41
CA ALA A 90 4.39 11.24 -15.33
C ALA A 90 3.81 11.87 -16.61
N ASN A 91 4.69 12.32 -17.50
CA ASN A 91 4.36 12.82 -18.83
C ASN A 91 5.36 12.30 -19.86
N LYS A 92 5.10 12.60 -21.13
CA LYS A 92 5.94 12.18 -22.27
C LYS A 92 7.38 12.69 -22.23
N ASP A 93 7.66 13.78 -21.51
CA ASP A 93 9.01 14.36 -21.43
C ASP A 93 9.86 13.61 -20.40
N LEU A 94 9.24 13.21 -19.28
CA LEU A 94 9.87 12.39 -18.24
C LEU A 94 9.98 10.92 -18.66
N GLU A 95 8.94 10.38 -19.28
CA GLU A 95 8.81 8.95 -19.60
C GLU A 95 8.45 8.72 -21.08
N PRO A 96 9.33 9.12 -22.03
CA PRO A 96 9.04 9.04 -23.45
C PRO A 96 8.81 7.60 -23.94
N ALA A 97 9.44 6.61 -23.29
CA ALA A 97 9.27 5.20 -23.65
C ALA A 97 7.90 4.63 -23.26
N ALA A 98 7.20 5.26 -22.30
CA ALA A 98 5.88 4.86 -21.83
C ALA A 98 4.74 5.35 -22.74
N MET A 99 5.03 6.23 -23.71
CA MET A 99 4.07 6.63 -24.73
C MET A 99 3.82 5.47 -25.69
N LYS A 100 2.58 4.99 -25.73
CA LYS A 100 2.15 3.85 -26.54
C LYS A 100 0.94 4.20 -27.37
N TRP A 101 0.88 3.61 -28.56
CA TRP A 101 -0.29 3.71 -29.42
C TRP A 101 -1.46 2.92 -28.81
N ARG A 102 -2.62 3.55 -28.75
CA ARG A 102 -3.88 2.90 -28.33
C ARG A 102 -5.05 3.56 -29.04
N GLN A 103 -5.78 2.78 -29.83
CA GLN A 103 -6.90 3.27 -30.61
C GLN A 103 -7.95 3.94 -29.72
N GLY A 104 -8.37 5.16 -30.10
CA GLY A 104 -9.40 5.91 -29.39
C GLY A 104 -8.98 6.50 -28.03
N GLY A 105 -7.71 6.34 -27.63
CA GLY A 105 -7.12 7.03 -26.48
C GLY A 105 -6.41 8.31 -26.91
N ASN A 106 -6.64 9.40 -26.19
CA ASN A 106 -6.02 10.70 -26.45
C ASN A 106 -5.19 11.12 -25.23
N TYR A 107 -3.93 11.47 -25.44
CA TYR A 107 -3.03 11.95 -24.39
C TYR A 107 -3.01 13.48 -24.32
N TYR A 108 -2.96 14.03 -23.11
CA TYR A 108 -2.86 15.47 -22.85
C TYR A 108 -1.85 15.77 -21.74
N ASP A 109 -0.95 16.72 -21.97
CA ASP A 109 -0.10 17.27 -20.91
C ASP A 109 -0.88 18.22 -19.99
N LEU A 110 -0.51 18.26 -18.71
CA LEU A 110 -0.96 19.31 -17.81
C LEU A 110 -0.08 20.57 -17.97
N VAL A 111 -0.39 21.40 -18.97
CA VAL A 111 0.36 22.63 -19.26
C VAL A 111 0.17 23.66 -18.15
N ARG A 112 1.26 24.01 -17.46
CA ARG A 112 1.24 24.93 -16.32
C ARG A 112 2.41 25.91 -16.31
N SER A 113 2.22 27.04 -15.64
CA SER A 113 3.26 28.05 -15.41
C SER A 113 3.13 28.67 -14.01
N TYR A 114 4.25 29.20 -13.50
CA TYR A 114 4.31 29.83 -12.20
C TYR A 114 4.70 31.30 -12.33
N THR A 115 3.96 32.15 -11.62
CA THR A 115 4.21 33.60 -11.54
C THR A 115 4.32 34.02 -10.08
N VAL A 116 5.06 35.08 -9.81
CA VAL A 116 5.10 35.69 -8.48
C VAL A 116 4.07 36.82 -8.40
N LYS A 117 3.53 37.07 -7.19
CA LYS A 117 2.73 38.27 -6.92
C LYS A 117 3.44 39.53 -7.45
N GLY A 118 2.78 40.25 -8.35
CA GLY A 118 3.37 41.36 -9.12
C GLY A 118 3.64 41.03 -10.61
N GLY A 119 3.31 39.82 -11.06
CA GLY A 119 3.33 39.44 -12.49
C GLY A 119 4.67 38.97 -13.03
N GLY A 120 5.72 38.95 -12.21
CA GLY A 120 7.04 38.43 -12.60
C GLY A 120 7.03 36.92 -12.86
N LYS A 121 7.92 36.46 -13.75
CA LYS A 121 8.18 35.03 -13.94
C LYS A 121 8.78 34.43 -12.66
N TYR A 122 8.34 33.22 -12.30
CA TYR A 122 8.96 32.46 -11.22
C TYR A 122 10.40 32.04 -11.62
N ALA A 123 11.28 31.99 -10.62
CA ALA A 123 12.68 31.60 -10.79
C ALA A 123 13.05 30.74 -9.56
N PRO A 124 13.37 29.44 -9.72
CA PRO A 124 13.59 28.51 -8.62
C PRO A 124 14.67 28.98 -7.63
N GLU A 125 15.72 29.62 -8.12
CA GLU A 125 16.85 30.10 -7.31
C GLU A 125 16.52 31.32 -6.44
N LYS A 126 15.47 32.08 -6.80
CA LYS A 126 15.15 33.38 -6.18
C LYS A 126 13.88 33.35 -5.36
N HIS A 127 13.00 32.37 -5.60
CA HIS A 127 11.66 32.33 -5.05
C HIS A 127 11.41 31.00 -4.35
N HIS A 128 10.86 31.07 -3.14
CA HIS A 128 10.37 29.88 -2.44
C HIS A 128 9.14 29.34 -3.18
N CYS A 129 9.10 28.03 -3.40
CA CYS A 129 7.92 27.39 -3.98
C CYS A 129 6.78 27.37 -2.96
N THR A 130 5.62 27.91 -3.32
CA THR A 130 4.41 27.76 -2.53
C THR A 130 3.22 27.51 -3.45
N ASN A 131 2.81 26.25 -3.60
CA ASN A 131 1.71 25.81 -4.47
C ASN A 131 0.51 25.22 -3.69
N ARG A 132 0.63 25.10 -2.35
CA ARG A 132 -0.40 24.60 -1.41
C ARG A 132 -0.67 23.09 -1.46
N CYS A 133 0.05 22.31 -2.26
CA CYS A 133 -0.10 20.85 -2.29
C CYS A 133 0.30 20.17 -0.99
N CYS A 134 1.15 20.80 -0.15
CA CYS A 134 1.51 20.25 1.16
C CYS A 134 0.59 20.73 2.30
N ARG A 135 -0.44 21.56 2.05
CA ARG A 135 -1.31 22.12 3.10
C ARG A 135 -2.01 21.04 3.93
N GLY A 136 -2.41 19.94 3.30
CA GLY A 136 -3.03 18.79 3.96
C GLY A 136 -2.09 17.63 4.25
N ASN A 137 -0.78 17.80 4.00
CA ASN A 137 0.24 16.74 3.93
C ASN A 137 -0.24 15.47 3.19
N PRO A 138 -0.08 15.38 1.86
CA PRO A 138 -0.46 14.20 1.10
C PRO A 138 0.37 12.95 1.40
N CYS A 139 1.52 13.08 2.08
CA CYS A 139 2.38 11.95 2.41
C CYS A 139 1.80 11.11 3.54
N LEU A 140 1.77 9.79 3.34
CA LEU A 140 1.27 8.82 4.30
C LEU A 140 2.35 8.39 5.30
N ASN A 141 1.94 7.68 6.35
CA ASN A 141 2.83 6.99 7.29
C ASN A 141 3.94 7.88 7.90
N GLY A 142 3.60 9.15 8.18
CA GLY A 142 4.52 10.13 8.76
C GLY A 142 5.55 10.72 7.78
N GLY A 143 5.31 10.61 6.47
CA GLY A 143 6.13 11.24 5.45
C GLY A 143 6.11 12.76 5.53
N VAL A 144 7.23 13.39 5.13
CA VAL A 144 7.39 14.85 5.08
C VAL A 144 7.18 15.32 3.65
N CYS A 145 6.21 16.21 3.45
CA CYS A 145 5.89 16.80 2.14
C CYS A 145 6.75 18.03 1.86
N GLN A 146 7.26 18.13 0.64
CA GLN A 146 7.89 19.34 0.11
C GLN A 146 7.25 19.73 -1.23
N GLU A 147 6.87 21.01 -1.34
CA GLU A 147 6.23 21.56 -2.54
C GLU A 147 7.23 21.77 -3.67
N ILE A 148 6.81 21.48 -4.90
CA ILE A 148 7.61 21.57 -6.12
C ILE A 148 6.92 22.50 -7.13
N CYS A 149 7.66 23.49 -7.62
CA CYS A 149 7.20 24.48 -8.60
C CYS A 149 7.96 24.31 -9.92
N ASP A 150 8.08 23.07 -10.36
CA ASP A 150 8.54 22.68 -11.69
C ASP A 150 7.30 22.53 -12.60
N ILE A 151 7.41 22.80 -13.89
CA ILE A 151 6.28 22.69 -14.82
C ILE A 151 6.09 21.26 -15.37
N HIS A 152 7.12 20.41 -15.31
CA HIS A 152 7.15 19.07 -15.91
C HIS A 152 7.02 17.92 -14.89
N SER A 153 7.01 18.16 -13.58
CA SER A 153 6.96 17.09 -12.56
C SER A 153 5.72 17.13 -11.67
N THR A 154 5.58 16.25 -10.69
CA THR A 154 4.51 16.38 -9.68
C THR A 154 4.64 17.68 -8.88
N ARG A 155 3.56 18.14 -8.23
CA ARG A 155 3.58 19.41 -7.47
C ARG A 155 4.14 19.26 -6.06
N PHE A 156 4.52 18.06 -5.65
CA PHE A 156 5.19 17.79 -4.39
C PHE A 156 6.01 16.49 -4.48
N ASN A 157 6.91 16.32 -3.53
CA ASN A 157 7.52 15.04 -3.22
C ASN A 157 7.28 14.67 -1.75
N CYS A 158 7.48 13.39 -1.45
CA CYS A 158 7.45 12.88 -0.08
C CYS A 158 8.81 12.32 0.31
N THR A 159 9.34 12.79 1.43
CA THR A 159 10.47 12.14 2.10
C THR A 159 9.93 11.10 3.07
N CYS A 160 10.14 9.83 2.75
CA CYS A 160 9.64 8.71 3.54
C CYS A 160 10.59 8.34 4.68
N SER A 161 10.01 7.84 5.77
CA SER A 161 10.79 7.25 6.86
C SER A 161 11.51 5.97 6.41
N LYS A 162 12.40 5.46 7.26
CA LYS A 162 13.23 4.28 6.93
C LYS A 162 12.39 3.02 6.65
N THR A 163 11.15 2.93 7.13
CA THR A 163 10.27 1.76 7.01
C THR A 163 9.28 1.81 5.85
N TYR A 164 9.12 2.96 5.20
CA TYR A 164 8.14 3.15 4.11
C TYR A 164 8.80 3.63 2.81
N SER A 165 8.12 3.40 1.70
CA SER A 165 8.49 3.76 0.32
C SER A 165 7.23 4.04 -0.50
N GLY A 166 7.42 4.37 -1.78
CA GLY A 166 6.34 4.81 -2.66
C GLY A 166 6.30 6.33 -2.79
N GLN A 167 5.56 6.82 -3.78
CA GLN A 167 5.50 8.26 -4.10
C GLN A 167 4.91 9.07 -2.95
N ARG A 168 4.02 8.47 -2.16
CA ARG A 168 3.37 9.04 -0.99
C ARG A 168 3.71 8.29 0.29
N CYS A 169 4.77 7.48 0.31
CA CYS A 169 5.13 6.64 1.46
C CYS A 169 4.06 5.61 1.83
N GLU A 170 3.26 5.18 0.86
CA GLU A 170 2.14 4.25 1.03
C GLU A 170 2.57 2.79 1.18
N LYS A 171 3.77 2.43 0.72
CA LYS A 171 4.28 1.06 0.72
C LYS A 171 5.19 0.80 1.90
N MET A 172 5.03 -0.34 2.56
CA MET A 172 5.96 -0.82 3.57
C MET A 172 7.20 -1.39 2.89
N LYS A 173 8.41 -0.96 3.29
CA LYS A 173 9.68 -1.51 2.79
C LYS A 173 9.93 -2.94 3.24
N HIS A 174 9.51 -3.25 4.47
CA HIS A 174 9.67 -4.56 5.10
C HIS A 174 8.29 -5.10 5.50
N PRO A 175 7.50 -5.63 4.56
CA PRO A 175 6.22 -6.26 4.88
C PRO A 175 6.44 -7.44 5.83
N ARG A 176 5.48 -7.71 6.72
CA ARG A 176 5.59 -8.74 7.76
C ARG A 176 4.68 -9.94 7.53
N SER A 177 3.74 -9.84 6.61
CA SER A 177 2.71 -10.84 6.35
C SER A 177 2.15 -10.70 4.93
N CYS A 178 1.44 -11.71 4.44
CA CYS A 178 0.69 -11.58 3.18
C CYS A 178 -0.34 -10.46 3.23
N LYS A 179 -0.88 -10.11 4.41
CA LYS A 179 -1.77 -8.97 4.60
C LYS A 179 -1.07 -7.64 4.29
N ASP A 180 0.17 -7.48 4.71
CA ASP A 180 0.96 -6.28 4.40
C ASP A 180 1.35 -6.22 2.93
N ILE A 181 1.65 -7.39 2.34
CA ILE A 181 1.86 -7.52 0.89
C ILE A 181 0.62 -7.05 0.12
N ALA A 182 -0.57 -7.50 0.51
CA ALA A 182 -1.83 -7.06 -0.10
C ALA A 182 -2.05 -5.55 0.10
N LYS A 183 -1.75 -5.00 1.28
CA LYS A 183 -1.81 -3.55 1.54
C LYS A 183 -0.85 -2.74 0.67
N ASN A 184 0.30 -3.31 0.30
CA ASN A 184 1.24 -2.70 -0.65
C ASN A 184 0.74 -2.74 -2.12
N GLY A 185 -0.49 -3.21 -2.37
CA GLY A 185 -1.13 -3.24 -3.68
C GLY A 185 -0.99 -4.56 -4.43
N ALA A 186 -0.45 -5.61 -3.80
CA ALA A 186 -0.40 -6.92 -4.42
C ALA A 186 -1.82 -7.53 -4.51
N SER A 187 -2.16 -8.07 -5.69
CA SER A 187 -3.47 -8.66 -5.97
C SER A 187 -3.41 -10.06 -6.56
N THR A 188 -2.21 -10.61 -6.80
CA THR A 188 -2.02 -11.91 -7.44
C THR A 188 -1.52 -12.95 -6.44
N SER A 189 -2.12 -14.14 -6.44
CA SER A 189 -1.67 -15.23 -5.57
C SER A 189 -0.36 -15.84 -6.10
N ARG A 190 0.73 -15.73 -5.32
CA ARG A 190 2.07 -16.24 -5.65
C ARG A 190 2.97 -16.21 -4.42
N LYS A 191 4.25 -16.57 -4.60
CA LYS A 191 5.28 -16.36 -3.58
C LYS A 191 5.63 -14.88 -3.44
N TYR A 192 5.72 -14.44 -2.20
CA TYR A 192 6.17 -13.10 -1.82
C TYR A 192 7.22 -13.20 -0.72
N ASP A 193 8.09 -12.21 -0.70
CA ASP A 193 9.08 -12.02 0.35
C ASP A 193 8.55 -11.11 1.44
N PHE A 194 8.73 -11.51 2.68
CA PHE A 194 8.50 -10.66 3.83
C PHE A 194 9.55 -10.95 4.90
N TYR A 195 9.56 -10.11 5.93
CA TYR A 195 10.64 -10.05 6.91
C TYR A 195 10.14 -10.44 8.29
N ASP A 196 10.92 -11.21 9.02
CA ASP A 196 10.62 -11.58 10.41
C ASP A 196 11.06 -10.50 11.43
N SER A 197 10.85 -10.72 12.72
CA SER A 197 11.26 -9.78 13.78
C SER A 197 12.75 -9.44 13.77
N SER A 198 13.60 -10.35 13.30
CA SER A 198 15.05 -10.19 13.18
C SER A 198 15.47 -9.46 11.88
N ASN A 199 14.48 -9.08 11.07
CA ASN A 199 14.66 -8.51 9.73
C ASN A 199 15.34 -9.48 8.75
N GLU A 200 15.22 -10.78 9.01
CA GLU A 200 15.57 -11.85 8.09
C GLU A 200 14.44 -12.03 7.07
N ARG A 201 14.82 -12.23 5.81
CA ARG A 201 13.89 -12.37 4.69
C ARG A 201 13.54 -13.84 4.50
N PHE A 202 12.25 -14.13 4.35
CA PHE A 202 11.77 -15.45 3.93
C PHE A 202 10.61 -15.32 2.94
N SER A 203 10.43 -16.35 2.10
CA SER A 203 9.48 -16.33 0.99
C SER A 203 8.37 -17.34 1.24
N VAL A 204 7.11 -16.91 1.14
CA VAL A 204 5.95 -17.77 1.37
C VAL A 204 4.88 -17.53 0.31
N TYR A 205 4.11 -18.58 -0.01
CA TYR A 205 2.95 -18.45 -0.88
C TYR A 205 1.83 -17.67 -0.18
N CYS A 206 1.38 -16.60 -0.82
CA CYS A 206 0.20 -15.83 -0.42
C CYS A 206 -0.97 -16.16 -1.35
N ASP A 207 -2.10 -16.52 -0.75
CA ASP A 207 -3.38 -16.60 -1.44
C ASP A 207 -4.15 -15.29 -1.18
N LEU A 208 -4.21 -14.44 -2.21
CA LEU A 208 -4.80 -13.10 -2.17
C LEU A 208 -6.18 -13.03 -2.85
N GLN A 209 -6.62 -14.12 -3.47
CA GLN A 209 -7.72 -14.09 -4.45
C GLN A 209 -8.81 -15.13 -4.19
N SER A 210 -8.49 -16.25 -3.52
CA SER A 210 -9.44 -17.37 -3.46
C SER A 210 -10.67 -17.07 -2.62
N GLU A 211 -10.57 -16.15 -1.67
CA GLU A 211 -11.68 -15.82 -0.78
C GLU A 211 -11.76 -14.30 -0.55
N PRO A 212 -12.81 -13.61 -1.07
CA PRO A 212 -12.97 -12.18 -0.89
C PRO A 212 -12.96 -11.76 0.59
N GLY A 213 -12.19 -10.73 0.91
CA GLY A 213 -12.03 -10.22 2.28
C GLY A 213 -10.98 -10.95 3.12
N PHE A 214 -10.42 -12.06 2.64
CA PHE A 214 -9.35 -12.79 3.31
C PHE A 214 -8.05 -12.77 2.51
N VAL A 215 -6.95 -12.81 3.26
CA VAL A 215 -5.60 -12.95 2.73
C VAL A 215 -4.91 -14.04 3.53
N TRP A 216 -4.46 -15.09 2.85
CA TRP A 216 -3.93 -16.28 3.49
C TRP A 216 -2.43 -16.45 3.23
N THR A 217 -1.72 -16.93 4.25
CA THR A 217 -0.30 -17.30 4.18
C THR A 217 -0.18 -18.81 4.34
N LEU A 218 0.48 -19.48 3.41
CA LEU A 218 0.70 -20.93 3.48
C LEU A 218 1.73 -21.26 4.56
N ILE A 219 1.35 -22.02 5.59
CA ILE A 219 2.29 -22.47 6.64
C ILE A 219 2.69 -23.95 6.50
N GLN A 220 1.85 -24.77 5.87
CA GLN A 220 2.07 -26.20 5.67
C GLN A 220 1.27 -26.70 4.46
N SER A 221 1.84 -27.62 3.70
CA SER A 221 1.17 -28.42 2.67
C SER A 221 1.71 -29.84 2.68
N LEU A 222 0.84 -30.84 2.51
CA LEU A 222 1.27 -32.22 2.32
C LEU A 222 0.33 -32.99 1.40
N SER A 223 0.88 -33.94 0.66
CA SER A 223 0.11 -34.96 -0.03
C SER A 223 -0.19 -36.13 0.90
N LEU A 224 -1.19 -36.93 0.54
CA LEU A 224 -1.57 -38.11 1.33
C LEU A 224 -0.42 -39.12 1.47
N SER A 225 0.46 -39.24 0.48
CA SER A 225 1.62 -40.14 0.52
C SER A 225 2.67 -39.71 1.57
N LYS A 226 2.66 -38.44 1.99
CA LYS A 226 3.58 -37.89 2.99
C LYS A 226 3.01 -37.85 4.41
N ARG A 227 1.78 -38.33 4.61
CA ARG A 227 1.07 -38.32 5.91
C ARG A 227 1.93 -38.78 7.10
N ASN A 228 2.70 -39.84 6.93
CA ASN A 228 3.51 -40.39 8.02
C ASN A 228 4.60 -39.43 8.52
N ALA A 229 5.16 -38.59 7.64
CA ALA A 229 6.17 -37.59 8.05
C ALA A 229 5.57 -36.48 8.93
N PHE A 230 4.29 -36.15 8.72
CA PHE A 230 3.59 -35.05 9.41
C PHE A 230 2.78 -35.50 10.63
N ASN A 231 2.38 -36.78 10.70
CA ASN A 231 1.59 -37.30 11.83
C ASN A 231 2.33 -37.21 13.18
N TYR A 232 3.66 -37.32 13.18
CA TYR A 232 4.52 -37.33 14.38
C TYR A 232 5.18 -35.96 14.65
N THR A 233 4.71 -34.91 13.98
CA THR A 233 5.27 -33.56 14.13
C THR A 233 4.13 -32.56 14.26
N GLY A 234 3.56 -32.44 15.46
CA GLY A 234 2.60 -31.38 15.78
C GLY A 234 3.17 -29.99 15.51
N PHE A 235 2.32 -28.97 15.34
CA PHE A 235 2.77 -27.61 15.01
C PHE A 235 3.67 -26.98 16.07
N GLY A 236 3.59 -27.43 17.34
CA GLY A 236 4.49 -26.98 18.42
C GLY A 236 5.95 -27.47 18.31
N LYS A 237 6.27 -28.37 17.37
CA LYS A 237 7.63 -28.88 17.13
C LYS A 237 8.19 -28.31 15.83
N ASN A 238 9.47 -27.91 15.86
CA ASN A 238 10.15 -27.45 14.66
C ASN A 238 10.32 -28.60 13.67
N PHE A 239 9.75 -28.45 12.48
CA PHE A 239 9.85 -29.39 11.37
C PHE A 239 9.76 -28.58 10.08
N GLU A 240 10.88 -28.05 9.63
CA GLU A 240 10.97 -27.21 8.45
C GLU A 240 11.23 -28.06 7.21
N ILE A 241 10.44 -27.85 6.17
CA ILE A 241 10.60 -28.51 4.88
C ILE A 241 10.56 -27.47 3.76
N ASP A 242 11.75 -27.26 3.21
CA ASP A 242 12.08 -26.54 1.98
C ASP A 242 12.00 -25.00 1.98
N ILE A 243 12.85 -24.45 1.12
CA ILE A 243 13.02 -23.06 0.68
C ILE A 243 12.08 -22.78 -0.51
N GLU A 244 11.60 -23.83 -1.21
CA GLU A 244 10.69 -23.73 -2.35
C GLU A 244 9.34 -24.43 -2.10
N VAL A 245 8.20 -23.73 -2.28
CA VAL A 245 6.86 -24.31 -2.07
C VAL A 245 6.62 -25.50 -3.01
N ASN A 246 6.67 -26.70 -2.43
CA ASN A 246 6.22 -27.95 -3.01
C ASN A 246 4.88 -28.35 -2.35
N TRP A 247 3.80 -28.38 -3.13
CA TRP A 247 2.47 -28.70 -2.60
C TRP A 247 2.38 -30.10 -1.98
N ASN A 248 3.26 -31.03 -2.38
CA ASN A 248 3.28 -32.39 -1.82
C ASN A 248 3.91 -32.46 -0.43
N GLU A 249 4.79 -31.53 -0.09
CA GLU A 249 5.55 -31.54 1.15
C GLU A 249 6.19 -30.16 1.36
N PHE A 250 5.62 -29.37 2.26
CA PHE A 250 6.10 -28.03 2.59
C PHE A 250 5.72 -27.70 4.02
N ARG A 251 6.64 -27.10 4.78
CA ARG A 251 6.36 -26.60 6.13
C ARG A 251 7.34 -25.53 6.55
N LEU A 252 6.80 -24.42 7.04
CA LEU A 252 7.60 -23.36 7.65
C LEU A 252 8.22 -23.82 8.98
N SER A 253 9.30 -23.16 9.38
CA SER A 253 9.87 -23.39 10.70
C SER A 253 8.91 -22.98 11.82
N LEU A 254 9.09 -23.53 13.02
CA LEU A 254 8.27 -23.20 14.19
C LEU A 254 8.26 -21.70 14.48
N SER A 255 9.43 -21.05 14.41
CA SER A 255 9.55 -19.61 14.68
C SER A 255 8.78 -18.77 13.66
N GLN A 256 8.86 -19.12 12.37
CA GLN A 256 8.10 -18.44 11.30
C GLN A 256 6.59 -18.63 11.49
N MET A 257 6.14 -19.85 11.81
CA MET A 257 4.72 -20.12 12.06
C MET A 257 4.20 -19.34 13.28
N GLN A 258 4.94 -19.32 14.38
CA GLN A 258 4.58 -18.57 15.59
C GLN A 258 4.49 -17.07 15.31
N TYR A 259 5.48 -16.54 14.58
CA TYR A 259 5.48 -15.15 14.15
C TYR A 259 4.25 -14.81 13.31
N LEU A 260 3.94 -15.63 12.31
CA LEU A 260 2.78 -15.45 11.44
C LEU A 260 1.46 -15.57 12.20
N ALA A 261 1.34 -16.52 13.12
CA ALA A 261 0.15 -16.69 13.95
C ALA A 261 -0.14 -15.45 14.79
N ASN A 262 0.89 -14.81 15.36
CA ASN A 262 0.74 -13.57 16.14
C ASN A 262 0.31 -12.35 15.29
N HIS A 263 0.49 -12.41 13.98
CA HIS A 263 0.06 -11.38 13.02
C HIS A 263 -1.20 -11.78 12.23
N SER A 264 -1.79 -12.91 12.58
CA SER A 264 -2.94 -13.49 11.90
C SER A 264 -4.14 -13.56 12.82
N THR A 265 -5.32 -13.77 12.23
CA THR A 265 -6.58 -13.80 12.98
C THR A 265 -7.34 -15.11 12.79
N HIS A 266 -7.09 -15.82 11.70
CA HIS A 266 -7.82 -17.01 11.29
C HIS A 266 -6.86 -18.10 10.84
N LEU A 267 -7.29 -19.34 10.99
CA LEU A 267 -6.70 -20.53 10.41
C LEU A 267 -7.69 -21.12 9.40
N ARG A 268 -7.17 -21.62 8.28
CA ARG A 268 -7.92 -22.41 7.30
C ARG A 268 -7.19 -23.71 6.98
N ALA A 269 -7.94 -24.79 6.84
CA ALA A 269 -7.49 -26.04 6.22
C ALA A 269 -8.40 -26.36 5.03
N THR A 270 -7.82 -26.82 3.93
CA THR A 270 -8.54 -27.24 2.71
C THR A 270 -7.76 -28.34 2.00
N CYS A 271 -8.44 -29.20 1.24
CA CYS A 271 -7.81 -30.20 0.39
C CYS A 271 -7.71 -29.72 -1.07
N ASN A 272 -6.82 -30.35 -1.85
CA ASN A 272 -6.65 -30.19 -3.31
C ASN A 272 -6.52 -28.74 -3.83
N PHE A 273 -6.06 -27.81 -3.00
CA PHE A 273 -6.01 -26.39 -3.35
C PHE A 273 -5.21 -26.10 -4.62
N SER A 274 -4.09 -26.81 -4.83
CA SER A 274 -3.22 -26.60 -5.99
C SER A 274 -3.83 -27.08 -7.32
N THR A 275 -4.81 -27.99 -7.29
CA THR A 275 -5.44 -28.54 -8.49
C THR A 275 -6.82 -27.91 -8.72
N ASP A 276 -7.61 -27.81 -7.67
CA ASP A 276 -9.04 -27.49 -7.76
C ASP A 276 -9.34 -26.04 -7.32
N GLY A 277 -8.33 -25.36 -6.75
CA GLY A 277 -8.52 -24.06 -6.10
C GLY A 277 -9.25 -24.19 -4.76
N LEU A 278 -9.91 -23.11 -4.33
CA LEU A 278 -10.70 -23.15 -3.10
C LEU A 278 -12.06 -23.81 -3.33
N LEU A 279 -12.24 -24.98 -2.72
CA LEU A 279 -13.52 -25.63 -2.55
C LEU A 279 -13.93 -25.63 -1.08
N TYR A 280 -15.23 -25.53 -0.82
CA TYR A 280 -15.76 -25.58 0.55
C TYR A 280 -16.09 -27.00 1.00
N THR A 281 -15.80 -28.03 0.21
CA THR A 281 -15.82 -29.44 0.63
C THR A 281 -14.43 -29.81 1.13
N ASP A 282 -14.36 -30.51 2.27
CA ASP A 282 -13.10 -30.78 2.98
C ASP A 282 -12.36 -29.48 3.37
N TYR A 283 -13.14 -28.55 3.93
CA TYR A 283 -12.72 -27.22 4.36
C TYR A 283 -13.02 -27.03 5.85
N ALA A 284 -12.11 -26.36 6.56
CA ALA A 284 -12.35 -25.88 7.92
C ALA A 284 -11.76 -24.48 8.10
N ARG A 285 -12.49 -23.59 8.78
CA ARG A 285 -12.02 -22.26 9.19
C ARG A 285 -12.34 -21.99 10.65
N ALA A 286 -11.36 -21.47 11.37
CA ALA A 286 -11.48 -21.05 12.76
C ALA A 286 -10.77 -19.72 12.99
N LYS A 287 -11.14 -19.03 14.07
CA LYS A 287 -10.34 -17.93 14.62
C LYS A 287 -9.17 -18.50 15.40
N LEU A 288 -8.00 -17.87 15.31
CA LEU A 288 -6.85 -18.24 16.14
C LEU A 288 -7.10 -17.89 17.62
N ALA A 289 -7.93 -16.88 17.89
CA ALA A 289 -8.37 -16.55 19.24
C ALA A 289 -9.16 -17.73 19.83
N GLY A 290 -8.60 -18.39 20.85
CA GLY A 290 -9.17 -19.60 21.45
C GLY A 290 -8.86 -20.90 20.71
N HIS A 291 -8.05 -20.85 19.64
CA HIS A 291 -7.61 -22.01 18.87
C HIS A 291 -6.09 -21.91 18.65
N ASP A 292 -5.32 -22.13 19.72
CA ASP A 292 -3.85 -22.13 19.63
C ASP A 292 -3.37 -23.33 18.81
N ILE A 293 -2.95 -23.07 17.58
CA ILE A 293 -2.47 -24.12 16.66
C ILE A 293 -1.21 -24.81 17.16
N PHE A 294 -0.48 -24.25 18.14
CA PHE A 294 0.72 -24.86 18.72
C PHE A 294 0.41 -25.71 19.95
N GLY A 295 -0.80 -25.63 20.49
CA GLY A 295 -1.22 -26.36 21.69
C GLY A 295 -1.50 -27.85 21.45
N THR A 296 -1.64 -28.60 22.54
CA THR A 296 -2.06 -30.00 22.53
C THR A 296 -3.57 -30.09 22.63
N TRP A 297 -4.21 -30.71 21.65
CA TRP A 297 -5.67 -30.82 21.56
C TRP A 297 -6.13 -32.27 21.47
N ASN A 298 -7.15 -32.61 22.26
CA ASN A 298 -7.93 -33.85 22.11
C ASN A 298 -9.40 -33.59 22.51
N THR A 299 -9.89 -32.39 22.19
CA THR A 299 -11.19 -31.87 22.60
C THR A 299 -11.84 -31.12 21.43
N CYS A 300 -13.14 -30.87 21.54
CA CYS A 300 -13.84 -30.10 20.52
C CYS A 300 -13.46 -28.62 20.61
N GLN A 301 -12.99 -28.05 19.51
CA GLN A 301 -12.66 -26.63 19.38
C GLN A 301 -13.70 -25.91 18.54
N MET A 302 -13.86 -24.61 18.77
CA MET A 302 -14.79 -23.77 18.02
C MET A 302 -14.29 -23.54 16.58
N TYR A 303 -15.18 -23.69 15.61
CA TYR A 303 -14.95 -23.35 14.21
C TYR A 303 -16.07 -22.44 13.70
N GLU A 304 -15.72 -21.50 12.82
CA GLU A 304 -16.71 -20.66 12.14
C GLU A 304 -17.46 -21.48 11.08
N TYR A 305 -16.73 -22.35 10.38
CA TYR A 305 -17.27 -23.22 9.36
C TYR A 305 -16.40 -24.47 9.22
N VAL A 306 -17.04 -25.64 9.17
CA VAL A 306 -16.41 -26.93 8.86
C VAL A 306 -17.32 -27.63 7.86
N ASN A 307 -16.73 -28.25 6.85
CA ASN A 307 -17.41 -29.15 5.93
C ASN A 307 -16.44 -30.28 5.56
N ILE A 308 -16.67 -31.47 6.09
CA ILE A 308 -15.85 -32.65 5.80
C ILE A 308 -16.74 -33.66 5.07
N ARG A 309 -16.37 -34.01 3.83
CA ARG A 309 -17.12 -34.95 2.98
C ARG A 309 -18.61 -34.60 2.82
N GLY A 310 -18.94 -33.31 2.76
CA GLY A 310 -20.31 -32.81 2.61
C GLY A 310 -21.10 -32.69 3.93
N ILE A 311 -20.55 -33.15 5.05
CA ILE A 311 -21.13 -32.95 6.38
C ILE A 311 -20.60 -31.64 6.92
N TYR A 312 -21.47 -30.64 7.00
CA TYR A 312 -21.09 -29.29 7.38
C TYR A 312 -21.74 -28.81 8.68
N CYS A 313 -21.05 -27.90 9.36
CA CYS A 313 -21.59 -27.13 10.46
C CYS A 313 -20.99 -25.71 10.47
N SER A 314 -21.74 -24.76 10.99
CA SER A 314 -21.32 -23.36 11.13
C SER A 314 -21.46 -22.93 12.58
N ASN A 315 -20.50 -22.15 13.09
CA ASN A 315 -20.42 -21.74 14.49
C ASN A 315 -20.61 -22.92 15.47
N CYS A 316 -19.86 -24.00 15.20
CA CYS A 316 -19.97 -25.28 15.88
C CYS A 316 -18.62 -25.66 16.48
N THR A 317 -18.64 -26.60 17.43
CA THR A 317 -17.41 -27.23 17.90
C THR A 317 -17.16 -28.54 17.15
N ALA A 318 -15.93 -28.77 16.70
CA ALA A 318 -15.51 -30.01 16.06
C ALA A 318 -14.29 -30.58 16.78
N LEU A 319 -14.16 -31.91 16.84
CA LEU A 319 -13.04 -32.58 17.50
C LEU A 319 -11.72 -32.21 16.81
N THR A 320 -10.83 -31.55 17.54
CA THR A 320 -9.49 -31.22 17.08
C THR A 320 -8.49 -32.09 17.81
N LYS A 321 -7.62 -32.75 17.05
CA LYS A 321 -6.55 -33.60 17.57
C LYS A 321 -5.19 -33.08 17.13
N GLN A 322 -4.35 -32.76 18.10
CA GLN A 322 -2.94 -32.50 17.93
C GLN A 322 -2.24 -33.04 19.18
N GLN A 323 -1.39 -34.04 19.00
CA GLN A 323 -0.64 -34.64 20.10
C GLN A 323 0.76 -34.04 20.15
N GLU A 324 1.24 -33.73 21.34
CA GLU A 324 2.67 -33.74 21.61
C GLU A 324 3.12 -35.19 21.55
N ASP A 325 4.12 -35.49 20.71
CA ASP A 325 4.79 -36.78 20.80
C ASP A 325 5.45 -36.87 22.17
N VAL A 326 4.92 -37.76 23.01
CA VAL A 326 5.60 -38.25 24.20
C VAL A 326 6.56 -39.35 23.74
N SER A 327 7.72 -38.96 23.22
CA SER A 327 8.94 -39.79 23.19
C SER A 327 10.16 -38.99 22.74
#